data_AF-A0A1J5P6J5-F1
#
_entry.id   AF-A0A1J5P6J5-F1
#
_cell.length_a   1.000
_cell.length_b   1.000
_cell.length_c   1.000
_cell.angle_alpha   90.00
_cell.angle_beta   90.00
_cell.angle_gamma   90.00
#
_symmetry.space_group_name_H-M   'P 1'
#
loop_
_entity.id
_entity.type
_entity.pdbx_description
1 polymer ?
#
loop_
_entity_poly.entity_id
_entity_poly.type
_entity_poly.pdbx_seq_one_letter_code
_entity_poly.pdbx_strand_id
1 'polypeptide(L)'
;MPGMGGVSLFEGIVETDRWFGPLFTNMRFTRSHMPVRFRADYPLVLAQPVQRSAYANGTLDSMDIARGLDALSPADWQAYETTIVEPNTRPNRPFGAYATDTRKKRHACMREHDSVEA
;
A
#
# COMPACT_ATOMS: atom_id res chain seq x y z
N MET A 1 12.64 -4.24 -8.22
CA MET A 1 13.73 -4.93 -7.49
C MET A 1 13.98 -6.27 -8.15
N PRO A 2 15.24 -6.75 -8.24
CA PRO A 2 15.50 -8.10 -8.72
C PRO A 2 14.90 -9.11 -7.73
N GLY A 3 14.00 -9.98 -8.21
CA GLY A 3 13.37 -11.01 -7.38
C GLY A 3 14.33 -12.15 -7.05
N MET A 4 14.01 -12.94 -6.02
CA MET A 4 14.70 -14.20 -5.74
C MET A 4 14.50 -15.18 -6.90
N GLY A 5 15.59 -15.57 -7.56
CA GLY A 5 15.52 -16.52 -8.67
C GLY A 5 14.95 -17.89 -8.23
N GLY A 6 14.06 -18.45 -9.04
CA GLY A 6 13.44 -19.76 -8.79
C GLY A 6 12.19 -19.74 -7.90
N VAL A 7 11.73 -18.55 -7.46
CA VAL A 7 10.49 -18.37 -6.69
C VAL A 7 9.65 -17.24 -7.29
N SER A 8 8.34 -17.43 -7.26
CA SER A 8 7.35 -16.39 -7.49
C SER A 8 6.47 -16.30 -6.24
N LEU A 9 6.47 -15.15 -5.59
CA LEU A 9 5.59 -14.89 -4.44
C LEU A 9 4.20 -14.51 -4.94
N PHE A 10 3.17 -14.96 -4.25
CA PHE A 10 1.81 -14.50 -4.47
C PHE A 10 1.50 -13.33 -3.53
N GLU A 11 0.80 -12.34 -4.07
CA GLU A 11 0.24 -11.26 -3.26
C GLU A 11 -0.98 -11.78 -2.48
N GLY A 12 -1.24 -11.16 -1.32
CA GLY A 12 -2.36 -11.52 -0.47
C GLY A 12 -2.74 -10.38 0.46
N ILE A 13 -4.02 -10.34 0.82
CA ILE A 13 -4.55 -9.42 1.81
C ILE A 13 -5.03 -10.21 3.03
N VAL A 14 -4.76 -9.67 4.22
CA VAL A 14 -5.31 -10.17 5.47
C VAL A 14 -6.35 -9.16 5.94
N GLU A 15 -7.63 -9.47 5.74
CA GLU A 15 -8.73 -8.62 6.17
C GLU A 15 -9.07 -8.90 7.63
N THR A 16 -8.62 -8.00 8.51
CA THR A 16 -8.89 -8.12 9.94
C THR A 16 -8.76 -6.77 10.64
N ASP A 17 -9.51 -6.59 11.73
CA ASP A 17 -9.36 -5.45 12.64
C ASP A 17 -8.10 -5.57 13.51
N ARG A 18 -7.73 -6.80 13.87
CA ARG A 18 -6.59 -7.10 14.75
C ARG A 18 -5.94 -8.40 14.33
N TRP A 19 -4.64 -8.35 14.07
CA TRP A 19 -3.83 -9.52 13.78
C TRP A 19 -2.82 -9.78 14.89
N PHE A 20 -2.80 -11.00 15.44
CA PHE A 20 -1.76 -11.46 16.35
C PHE A 20 -1.35 -12.88 15.92
N GLY A 21 -0.39 -12.98 15.01
CA GLY A 21 0.01 -14.31 14.52
C GLY A 21 1.09 -14.27 13.44
N PRO A 22 1.70 -15.42 13.15
CA PRO A 22 2.61 -15.56 12.02
C PRO A 22 1.86 -15.28 10.71
N LEU A 23 2.44 -14.47 9.83
CA LEU A 23 1.93 -14.28 8.47
C LEU A 23 2.39 -15.44 7.60
N PHE A 24 1.44 -16.08 6.92
CA PHE A 24 1.74 -17.09 5.92
C PHE A 24 1.78 -16.43 4.54
N THR A 25 2.75 -16.82 3.71
CA THR A 25 2.84 -16.37 2.32
C THR A 25 2.89 -17.58 1.42
N ASN A 26 2.11 -17.53 0.33
CA ASN A 26 2.13 -18.56 -0.68
C ASN A 26 3.21 -18.23 -1.70
N MET A 27 3.97 -19.25 -2.10
CA MET A 27 5.01 -19.11 -3.10
C MET A 27 5.00 -20.29 -4.06
N ARG A 28 5.28 -20.02 -5.32
CA ARG A 28 5.45 -21.01 -6.37
C ARG A 28 6.93 -21.14 -6.73
N PHE A 29 7.44 -22.37 -6.71
CA PHE A 29 8.76 -22.66 -7.27
C PHE A 29 8.69 -22.65 -8.80
N THR A 30 9.61 -21.91 -9.42
CA THR A 30 9.65 -21.71 -10.88
C THR A 30 10.81 -22.46 -11.55
N ARG A 31 11.65 -23.15 -10.78
CA ARG A 31 12.79 -23.93 -11.29
C ARG A 31 12.79 -25.34 -10.72
N SER A 32 13.02 -26.33 -11.56
CA SER A 32 13.21 -27.73 -11.18
C SER A 32 14.70 -28.10 -11.14
N HIS A 33 15.01 -29.20 -10.43
CA HIS A 33 16.34 -29.82 -10.36
C HIS A 33 17.48 -28.91 -9.86
N MET A 34 17.16 -27.78 -9.24
CA MET A 34 18.13 -26.89 -8.62
C MET A 34 17.58 -26.36 -7.30
N PRO A 35 18.43 -26.29 -6.24
CA PRO A 35 18.00 -25.77 -4.96
C PRO A 35 17.70 -24.27 -5.06
N VAL A 36 16.59 -23.86 -4.45
CA VAL A 36 16.27 -22.45 -4.18
C VAL A 36 16.84 -22.11 -2.81
N ARG A 37 17.70 -21.08 -2.74
CA ARG A 37 18.34 -20.66 -1.49
C ARG A 37 17.61 -19.46 -0.89
N PHE A 38 16.98 -19.69 0.26
CA PHE A 38 16.48 -18.62 1.12
C PHE A 38 17.61 -18.12 2.01
N ARG A 39 17.84 -16.81 2.00
CA ARG A 39 18.84 -16.17 2.87
C ARG A 39 18.13 -15.41 3.98
N ALA A 40 18.63 -15.52 5.21
CA ALA A 40 18.06 -14.83 6.36
C ALA A 40 18.16 -13.30 6.26
N ASP A 41 19.13 -12.79 5.48
CA ASP A 41 19.38 -11.36 5.27
C ASP A 41 18.67 -10.77 4.05
N TYR A 42 17.83 -11.57 3.37
CA TYR A 42 17.08 -11.11 2.21
C TYR A 42 15.59 -10.94 2.55
N PRO A 43 14.99 -9.75 2.33
CA PRO A 43 13.58 -9.53 2.64
C PRO A 43 12.71 -10.37 1.70
N LEU A 44 11.99 -11.34 2.26
CA LEU A 44 11.10 -12.22 1.49
C LEU A 44 9.73 -11.60 1.24
N VAL A 45 9.18 -10.86 2.21
CA VAL A 45 7.84 -10.29 2.13
C VAL A 45 7.84 -8.87 2.66
N LEU A 46 6.96 -8.05 2.09
CA LEU A 46 6.62 -6.74 2.62
C LEU A 46 5.17 -6.81 3.11
N ALA A 47 4.96 -6.56 4.40
CA ALA A 47 3.63 -6.39 4.96
C ALA A 47 3.35 -4.90 5.11
N GLN A 48 2.35 -4.40 4.40
CA GLN A 48 1.91 -3.02 4.48
C GLN A 48 0.50 -2.95 5.06
N PRO A 49 0.29 -2.22 6.17
CA PRO A 49 -1.06 -1.96 6.66
C PRO A 49 -1.79 -1.08 5.65
N VAL A 50 -3.00 -1.49 5.29
CA VAL A 50 -3.90 -0.72 4.43
C VAL A 50 -5.06 -0.22 5.30
N GLN A 51 -5.50 1.02 5.08
CA GLN A 51 -6.64 1.56 5.79
C GLN A 51 -7.92 0.87 5.31
N ARG A 52 -8.81 0.49 6.23
CA ARG A 52 -10.11 -0.14 5.89
C ARG A 52 -10.90 0.67 4.87
N SER A 53 -10.87 2.01 4.99
CA SER A 53 -11.55 2.91 4.05
C SER A 53 -11.09 2.73 2.60
N ALA A 54 -9.83 2.35 2.36
CA ALA A 54 -9.34 2.08 1.01
C ALA A 54 -9.98 0.84 0.36
N TYR A 55 -10.59 -0.03 1.16
CA TYR A 55 -11.32 -1.23 0.74
C TYR A 55 -12.84 -1.10 0.95
N ALA A 56 -13.35 0.08 1.31
CA ALA A 56 -14.79 0.30 1.42
C ALA A 56 -15.44 0.30 0.03
N ASN A 57 -16.69 -0.16 -0.07
CA ASN A 57 -17.44 -0.21 -1.34
C ASN A 57 -17.41 1.14 -2.06
N GLY A 58 -17.64 2.26 -1.35
CA GLY A 58 -17.61 3.58 -1.97
C GLY A 58 -16.28 3.95 -2.64
N THR A 59 -15.15 3.37 -2.20
CA THR A 59 -13.84 3.55 -2.84
C THR A 59 -13.58 2.54 -3.94
N LEU A 60 -14.00 1.29 -3.77
CA LEU A 60 -13.82 0.26 -4.81
C LEU A 60 -14.74 0.49 -6.02
N ASP A 61 -15.95 1.00 -5.77
CA ASP A 61 -16.94 1.34 -6.80
C ASP A 61 -16.59 2.64 -7.53
N SER A 62 -15.72 3.48 -6.98
CA SER A 62 -15.31 4.75 -7.60
C SER A 62 -14.13 4.60 -8.56
N MET A 63 -13.84 3.39 -9.03
CA MET A 63 -12.77 3.15 -10.00
C MET A 63 -13.11 3.83 -11.33
N ASP A 64 -12.24 4.72 -11.78
CA ASP A 64 -12.30 5.32 -13.11
C ASP A 64 -10.99 5.08 -13.87
N ILE A 65 -11.06 4.98 -15.19
CA ILE A 65 -9.92 4.67 -16.06
C ILE A 65 -9.69 5.84 -17.02
N ALA A 66 -8.67 6.65 -16.73
CA ALA A 66 -8.14 7.63 -17.68
C ALA A 66 -7.33 6.93 -18.78
N ARG A 67 -7.79 7.01 -20.03
CA ARG A 67 -7.09 6.43 -21.19
C ARG A 67 -6.08 7.42 -21.76
N GLY A 68 -4.94 7.55 -21.10
CA GLY A 68 -3.87 8.44 -21.53
C GLY A 68 -3.67 9.63 -20.60
N LEU A 69 -2.55 10.33 -20.76
CA LEU A 69 -2.16 11.46 -19.91
C LEU A 69 -3.00 12.72 -20.19
N ASP A 70 -3.54 12.83 -21.39
CA ASP A 70 -4.44 13.89 -21.83
C ASP A 70 -5.82 13.82 -21.16
N ALA A 71 -6.21 12.64 -20.67
CA ALA A 71 -7.43 12.44 -19.90
C ALA A 71 -7.29 12.85 -18.42
N LEU A 72 -6.07 13.16 -17.95
CA LEU A 72 -5.84 13.60 -16.57
C LEU A 72 -6.20 15.08 -16.42
N SER A 73 -7.07 15.35 -15.46
CA SER A 73 -7.49 16.71 -15.14
C SER A 73 -6.38 17.49 -14.43
N PRO A 74 -6.46 18.84 -14.41
CA PRO A 74 -5.55 19.65 -13.59
C PRO A 74 -5.54 19.25 -12.10
N ALA A 75 -6.67 18.76 -11.58
CA ALA A 75 -6.76 18.29 -10.20
C ALA A 75 -5.94 17.02 -9.96
N ASP A 76 -5.89 16.09 -10.93
CA ASP A 76 -5.07 14.88 -10.84
C ASP A 76 -3.58 15.23 -10.80
N TRP A 77 -3.16 16.18 -11.63
CA TRP A 77 -1.79 16.69 -11.64
C TRP A 77 -1.42 17.39 -10.34
N GLN A 78 -2.32 18.20 -9.80
CA GLN A 78 -2.11 18.84 -8.50
C GLN A 78 -1.98 17.79 -7.38
N ALA A 79 -2.82 16.75 -7.39
CA ALA A 79 -2.75 15.67 -6.42
C ALA A 79 -1.43 14.89 -6.53
N TYR A 80 -0.96 14.61 -7.74
CA TYR A 80 0.35 14.01 -7.99
C TYR A 80 1.51 14.87 -7.47
N GLU A 81 1.48 16.18 -7.76
CA GLU A 81 2.49 17.12 -7.27
C GLU A 81 2.56 17.10 -5.74
N THR A 82 1.41 17.24 -5.07
CA THR A 82 1.33 17.27 -3.61
C THR A 82 1.75 15.94 -2.97
N THR A 83 1.41 14.80 -3.57
CA THR A 83 1.62 13.48 -2.94
C THR A 83 2.95 12.82 -3.30
N ILE A 84 3.52 13.10 -4.48
CA ILE A 84 4.72 12.44 -4.98
C ILE A 84 5.87 13.43 -5.18
N VAL A 85 5.63 14.57 -5.83
CA VAL A 85 6.71 15.50 -6.21
C VAL A 85 7.22 16.26 -4.98
N GLU A 86 6.36 17.01 -4.31
CA GLU A 86 6.75 17.84 -3.16
C GLU A 86 7.46 17.06 -2.06
N PRO A 87 7.01 15.85 -1.65
CA PRO A 87 7.70 15.11 -0.58
C PRO A 87 9.11 14.65 -0.96
N ASN A 88 9.41 14.50 -2.26
CA ASN A 88 10.70 14.08 -2.77
C ASN A 88 11.63 15.24 -3.14
N THR A 89 11.10 16.45 -3.35
CA THR A 89 11.89 17.64 -3.67
C THR A 89 12.23 18.48 -2.44
N ARG A 90 11.53 18.30 -1.31
CA ARG A 90 11.79 19.04 -0.06
C ARG A 90 13.12 18.62 0.59
N PRO A 91 14.14 19.50 0.64
CA PRO A 91 15.45 19.15 1.17
C PRO A 91 15.44 18.85 2.69
N ASN A 92 14.51 19.46 3.44
CA ASN A 92 14.39 19.30 4.89
C ASN A 92 13.05 18.65 5.29
N ARG A 93 12.74 17.48 4.71
CA ARG A 93 11.53 16.75 5.09
C ARG A 93 11.65 16.27 6.55
N PRO A 94 10.71 16.63 7.45
CA PRO A 94 10.77 16.14 8.82
C PRO A 94 10.54 14.63 8.86
N PHE A 95 11.38 13.92 9.62
CA PHE A 95 11.23 12.49 9.83
C PHE A 95 9.82 12.18 10.37
N GLY A 96 9.17 11.18 9.79
CA GLY A 96 7.84 10.76 10.22
C GLY A 96 6.68 11.67 9.75
N ALA A 97 6.89 12.64 8.86
CA ALA A 97 5.81 13.47 8.31
C ALA A 97 4.62 12.63 7.79
N TYR A 98 4.93 11.56 7.06
CA TYR A 98 3.92 10.62 6.56
C TYR A 98 3.14 9.93 7.69
N ALA A 99 3.83 9.54 8.76
CA ALA A 99 3.19 8.91 9.93
C ALA A 99 2.26 9.90 10.65
N THR A 100 2.65 11.18 10.72
CA THR A 100 1.80 12.24 11.30
C THR A 100 0.56 12.48 10.45
N ASP A 101 0.70 12.61 9.13
CA ASP A 101 -0.42 12.88 8.24
C ASP A 101 -1.40 11.71 8.17
N THR A 102 -0.90 10.47 8.15
CA THR A 102 -1.75 9.27 8.20
C THR A 102 -2.53 9.16 9.51
N ARG A 103 -1.93 9.50 10.66
CA ARG A 103 -2.63 9.55 11.94
C ARG A 103 -3.74 10.61 11.95
N LYS A 104 -3.48 11.81 11.41
CA LYS A 104 -4.49 12.87 11.28
C LYS A 104 -5.68 12.42 10.43
N LYS A 105 -5.41 11.80 9.27
CA LYS A 105 -6.44 11.25 8.38
C LYS A 105 -7.25 10.14 9.06
N ARG A 106 -6.60 9.24 9.80
CA ARG A 106 -7.28 8.21 10.60
C ARG A 106 -8.23 8.82 11.64
N HIS A 107 -7.79 9.85 12.37
CA HIS A 107 -8.65 10.55 13.33
C HIS A 107 -9.81 11.31 12.69
N ALA A 108 -9.69 11.76 11.43
CA ALA A 108 -10.81 12.35 10.69
C ALA A 108 -11.84 11.27 10.31
N CYS A 109 -11.39 10.17 9.71
CA CYS A 109 -12.25 9.05 9.32
C CYS A 109 -12.99 8.40 10.51
N MET A 110 -12.32 8.21 11.65
CA MET A 110 -12.97 7.69 12.87
C MET A 110 -14.09 8.62 13.36
N ARG A 111 -13.90 9.94 13.29
CA ARG A 111 -14.93 10.92 13.68
C ARG A 111 -16.13 10.90 12.75
N GLU A 112 -15.93 10.67 11.45
CA GLU A 112 -17.01 10.53 10.47
C GLU A 112 -17.84 9.27 10.70
N HIS A 113 -17.21 8.15 11.10
CA HIS A 113 -17.90 6.91 11.44
C HIS A 113 -18.80 7.07 12.68
N ASP A 114 -18.29 7.70 13.75
CA ASP A 114 -19.05 7.92 14.99
C ASP A 114 -20.30 8.81 14.78
N SER A 115 -20.28 9.70 13.77
CA SER A 115 -21.41 10.56 13.42
C SER A 115 -22.48 9.89 12.54
N VAL A 116 -22.21 8.71 11.97
CA VAL A 116 -23.17 7.96 11.14
C VAL A 116 -23.93 6.90 11.97
N GLU A 117 -23.40 6.50 13.12
CA GLU A 117 -24.03 5.54 14.06
C GLU A 117 -24.86 6.20 15.19
N ALA A 118 -24.95 7.54 15.23
CA ALA A 118 -25.75 8.30 16.20
C ALA A 118 -27.08 8.80 15.60
#